data_AF-Q0C785-F1
#
_entry.id   AF-Q0C785-F1
#
_cell.length_a   1.000
_cell.length_b   1.000
_cell.length_c   1.000
_cell.angle_alpha   90.00
_cell.angle_beta   90.00
_cell.angle_gamma   90.00
#
_symmetry.space_group_name_H-M   'P 1'
#
loop_
_entity.id
_entity.type
_entity.pdbx_description
1 polymer ?
#
loop_
_entity_poly.entity_id
_entity_poly.type
_entity_poly.pdbx_seq_one_letter_code
_entity_poly.pdbx_strand_id
1 'polypeptide(L)'
;MVEANGIELTEQEAELYDRQIRLWGLDSQKRLRAARILIAGVNGLGAEIAKNVILSGVKAVTLLDDQVVKEADFCSQFLAPQDSLRTNRAEASLSRAQQLNPMVELKADTEELPKKTDDFFKGFDVVCVIGANTEQLLRIDGVCREAGIKFFAADLWGMFGFSFADLQEHNFAEDVVKHKIVSKPHEKTKTELVTSTVKRTLSYPAYQVLLDFDYKAQSYARKLKRSGPALPLLRVLQKFRDDEKRDPLYSEREADLQKLLKIRDEVAADLIPDNAFLHVFAQISPAAAIVGGAVAHEIIKTVSQKEAPHHNVFLFDPESCCGFIESIGVDA
;
A
#
# COMPACT_ATOMS: atom_id res chain seq x y z
N MET A 1 -7.35 -27.10 -1.20
CA MET A 1 -6.12 -26.27 -1.16
C MET A 1 -6.08 -25.47 -2.44
N VAL A 2 -5.71 -24.19 -2.43
CA VAL A 2 -5.15 -23.60 -3.66
C VAL A 2 -3.74 -24.16 -3.67
N GLU A 3 -3.41 -25.01 -4.64
CA GLU A 3 -2.16 -25.77 -4.61
C GLU A 3 -0.99 -24.80 -4.45
N ALA A 4 -0.25 -24.96 -3.35
CA ALA A 4 1.05 -24.33 -3.25
C ALA A 4 1.86 -24.91 -4.42
N ASN A 5 2.26 -24.06 -5.38
CA ASN A 5 3.35 -24.40 -6.29
C ASN A 5 4.43 -25.04 -5.44
N GLY A 6 4.92 -26.23 -5.82
CA GLY A 6 5.74 -27.16 -5.01
C GLY A 6 7.09 -26.64 -4.51
N ILE A 7 7.09 -25.44 -3.94
CA ILE A 7 8.17 -24.72 -3.31
C ILE A 7 8.20 -25.22 -1.87
N GLU A 8 9.25 -25.96 -1.56
CA GLU A 8 9.61 -26.31 -0.19
C GLU A 8 10.56 -25.25 0.34
N LEU A 9 10.37 -24.87 1.60
CA LEU A 9 11.31 -23.98 2.29
C LEU A 9 12.55 -24.78 2.68
N THR A 10 13.72 -24.19 2.50
CA THR A 10 14.95 -24.73 3.07
C THR A 10 14.90 -24.67 4.60
N GLU A 11 15.75 -25.45 5.28
CA GLU A 11 15.84 -25.44 6.75
C GLU A 11 16.21 -24.04 7.27
N GLN A 12 17.13 -23.36 6.59
CA GLN A 12 17.51 -21.98 6.92
C GLN A 12 16.33 -20.99 6.78
N GLU A 13 15.52 -21.12 5.72
CA GLU A 13 14.32 -20.29 5.55
C GLU A 13 13.25 -20.63 6.61
N ALA A 14 13.08 -21.89 6.97
CA ALA A 14 12.16 -22.31 8.01
C ALA A 14 12.54 -21.74 9.39
N GLU A 15 13.84 -21.71 9.72
CA GLU A 15 14.35 -21.09 10.94
C GLU A 15 14.19 -19.57 10.91
N LEU A 16 14.58 -18.91 9.81
CA LEU A 16 14.49 -17.46 9.64
C LEU A 16 13.03 -16.95 9.75
N TYR A 17 12.09 -17.68 9.14
CA TYR A 17 10.67 -17.29 9.10
C TYR A 17 9.82 -17.95 10.19
N ASP A 18 10.40 -18.66 11.16
CA ASP A 18 9.66 -19.43 12.18
C ASP A 18 8.54 -18.61 12.85
N ARG A 19 8.85 -17.38 13.29
CA ARG A 19 7.87 -16.49 13.94
C ARG A 19 6.72 -16.09 13.02
N GLN A 20 7.02 -15.87 11.74
CA GLN A 20 6.05 -15.47 10.73
C GLN A 20 5.17 -16.67 10.31
N ILE A 21 5.78 -17.84 10.14
CA ILE A 21 5.10 -19.10 9.87
C ILE A 21 4.13 -19.47 10.99
N ARG A 22 4.48 -19.22 12.26
CA ARG A 22 3.57 -19.42 13.39
C ARG A 22 2.33 -18.52 13.36
N LEU A 23 2.44 -17.35 12.72
CA LEU A 23 1.35 -16.39 12.62
C LEU A 23 0.39 -16.76 11.47
N TRP A 24 0.89 -16.88 10.24
CA TRP A 24 0.05 -17.06 9.06
C TRP A 24 0.07 -18.47 8.44
N GLY A 25 0.91 -19.36 8.94
CA GLY A 25 1.03 -20.75 8.49
C GLY A 25 2.05 -20.97 7.38
N LEU A 26 2.49 -22.22 7.23
CA LEU A 26 3.52 -22.61 6.26
C LEU A 26 3.09 -22.37 4.81
N ASP A 27 1.86 -22.70 4.44
CA ASP A 27 1.35 -22.53 3.07
C ASP A 27 1.33 -21.05 2.65
N SER A 28 1.03 -20.16 3.60
CA SER A 28 1.07 -18.70 3.40
C SER A 28 2.50 -18.24 3.12
N GLN A 29 3.48 -18.76 3.86
CA GLN A 29 4.90 -18.47 3.62
C GLN A 29 5.38 -19.01 2.26
N LYS A 30 4.92 -20.21 1.85
CA LYS A 30 5.22 -20.76 0.52
C LYS A 30 4.69 -19.88 -0.61
N ARG A 31 3.47 -19.33 -0.47
CA ARG A 31 2.92 -18.35 -1.43
C ARG A 31 3.74 -17.07 -1.50
N LEU A 32 4.13 -16.52 -0.34
CA LEU A 32 5.04 -15.36 -0.28
C LEU A 32 6.33 -15.65 -1.05
N ARG A 33 6.97 -16.79 -0.78
CA ARG A 33 8.23 -17.21 -1.40
C ARG A 33 8.16 -17.41 -2.92
N ALA A 34 6.95 -17.53 -3.48
CA ALA A 34 6.72 -17.62 -4.92
C ALA A 34 6.57 -16.25 -5.61
N ALA A 35 6.22 -15.20 -4.86
CA ALA A 35 5.71 -13.96 -5.39
C ALA A 35 6.79 -12.94 -5.75
N ARG A 36 6.57 -12.23 -6.87
CA ARG A 36 7.41 -11.15 -7.38
C ARG A 36 6.66 -9.83 -7.24
N ILE A 37 7.28 -8.87 -6.57
CA ILE A 37 6.65 -7.59 -6.23
C ILE A 37 7.39 -6.46 -6.96
N LEU A 38 6.65 -5.57 -7.61
CA LEU A 38 7.17 -4.29 -8.11
C LEU A 38 6.81 -3.18 -7.11
N ILE A 39 7.80 -2.39 -6.71
CA ILE A 39 7.61 -1.15 -5.95
C ILE A 39 8.15 -0.01 -6.82
N ALA A 40 7.24 0.77 -7.40
CA ALA A 40 7.56 1.93 -8.21
C ALA A 40 7.47 3.21 -7.35
N GLY A 41 8.59 3.88 -7.15
CA GLY A 41 8.79 4.98 -6.21
C GLY A 41 9.50 4.52 -4.94
N VAL A 42 10.75 4.93 -4.74
CA VAL A 42 11.64 4.49 -3.66
C VAL A 42 12.01 5.69 -2.76
N ASN A 43 11.02 6.54 -2.50
CA ASN A 43 11.04 7.61 -1.50
C ASN A 43 10.91 7.04 -0.07
N GLY A 44 10.72 7.88 0.95
CA GLY A 44 10.59 7.42 2.34
C GLY A 44 9.50 6.38 2.55
N LEU A 45 8.32 6.58 1.96
CA LEU A 45 7.23 5.59 1.97
C LEU A 45 7.62 4.29 1.25
N GLY A 46 8.20 4.41 0.05
CA GLY A 46 8.65 3.26 -0.74
C GLY A 46 9.72 2.42 -0.02
N ALA A 47 10.64 3.07 0.70
CA ALA A 47 11.66 2.39 1.51
C ALA A 47 11.05 1.58 2.66
N GLU A 48 10.04 2.12 3.34
CA GLU A 48 9.30 1.42 4.40
C GLU A 48 8.51 0.23 3.85
N ILE A 49 7.84 0.39 2.70
CA ILE A 49 7.13 -0.71 2.04
C ILE A 49 8.12 -1.80 1.63
N ALA A 50 9.22 -1.42 0.96
CA ALA A 50 10.25 -2.35 0.51
C ALA A 50 10.85 -3.13 1.68
N LYS A 51 11.23 -2.47 2.78
CA LYS A 51 11.76 -3.13 3.97
C LYS A 51 10.82 -4.23 4.48
N ASN A 52 9.55 -3.91 4.67
CA ASN A 52 8.58 -4.87 5.21
C ASN A 52 8.31 -6.03 4.23
N VAL A 53 8.19 -5.75 2.93
CA VAL A 53 7.99 -6.79 1.90
C VAL A 53 9.23 -7.71 1.80
N ILE A 54 10.44 -7.16 1.82
CA ILE A 54 11.69 -7.93 1.77
C ILE A 54 11.83 -8.82 3.01
N LEU A 55 11.58 -8.28 4.21
CA LEU A 55 11.64 -9.04 5.46
C LEU A 55 10.57 -10.15 5.56
N SER A 56 9.47 -10.02 4.80
CA SER A 56 8.44 -11.07 4.72
C SER A 56 8.87 -12.30 3.92
N GLY A 57 9.95 -12.21 3.14
CA GLY A 57 10.52 -13.34 2.43
C GLY A 57 9.83 -13.68 1.10
N VAL A 58 9.51 -12.65 0.31
CA VAL A 58 9.01 -12.85 -1.06
C VAL A 58 10.06 -13.46 -2.00
N LYS A 59 9.67 -13.88 -3.21
CA LYS A 59 10.64 -14.38 -4.20
C LYS A 59 11.62 -13.29 -4.62
N ALA A 60 11.06 -12.18 -5.10
CA ALA A 60 11.82 -11.09 -5.67
C ALA A 60 11.10 -9.75 -5.48
N VAL A 61 11.88 -8.69 -5.33
CA VAL A 61 11.40 -7.31 -5.34
C VAL A 61 12.16 -6.52 -6.39
N THR A 62 11.44 -5.86 -7.29
CA THR A 62 12.02 -4.85 -8.19
C THR A 62 11.69 -3.47 -7.65
N LEU A 63 12.73 -2.69 -7.39
CA LEU A 63 12.65 -1.29 -7.01
C LEU A 63 12.78 -0.45 -8.28
N LEU A 64 11.72 0.27 -8.65
CA LEU A 64 11.71 1.15 -9.82
C LEU A 64 11.66 2.60 -9.35
N ASP A 65 12.67 3.41 -9.70
CA ASP A 65 12.66 4.84 -9.44
C ASP A 65 13.61 5.53 -10.43
N ASP A 66 13.13 6.53 -11.15
CA ASP A 66 13.94 7.33 -12.08
C ASP A 66 14.60 8.54 -11.42
N GLN A 67 14.23 8.86 -10.19
CA GLN A 67 14.75 10.01 -9.46
C GLN A 67 16.10 9.73 -8.82
N VAL A 68 16.86 10.80 -8.62
CA VAL A 68 18.13 10.77 -7.88
C VAL A 68 17.93 11.04 -6.40
N VAL A 69 18.84 10.53 -5.58
CA VAL A 69 18.90 10.82 -4.13
C VAL A 69 19.15 12.31 -3.93
N LYS A 70 18.26 12.97 -3.19
CA LYS A 70 18.33 14.38 -2.77
C LYS A 70 18.56 14.44 -1.25
N GLU A 71 19.06 15.57 -0.76
CA GLU A 71 19.30 15.74 0.69
C GLU A 71 18.04 15.52 1.54
N ALA A 72 16.87 15.94 1.02
CA ALA A 72 15.59 15.74 1.68
C ALA A 72 15.22 14.26 1.87
N ASP A 73 15.77 13.35 1.06
CA ASP A 73 15.49 11.92 1.18
C ASP A 73 16.12 11.34 2.45
N PHE A 74 17.22 11.91 2.96
CA PHE A 74 17.88 11.39 4.18
C PHE A 74 17.03 11.54 5.45
N CYS A 75 15.94 12.30 5.41
CA CYS A 75 15.01 12.46 6.53
C CYS A 75 14.08 11.25 6.72
N SER A 76 13.85 10.44 5.69
CA SER A 76 12.85 9.36 5.72
C SER A 76 13.21 8.13 4.89
N GLN A 77 14.12 8.24 3.94
CA GLN A 77 14.61 7.16 3.08
C GLN A 77 15.93 6.62 3.67
N PHE A 78 15.84 5.50 4.39
CA PHE A 78 16.99 4.92 5.09
C PHE A 78 17.79 3.88 4.28
N LEU A 79 17.27 3.45 3.11
CA LEU A 79 17.93 2.46 2.25
C LEU A 79 19.06 3.07 1.43
N ALA A 80 18.94 4.34 1.04
CA ALA A 80 20.00 5.09 0.37
C ALA A 80 21.00 5.62 1.42
N PRO A 81 22.30 5.30 1.31
CA PRO A 81 23.31 5.84 2.21
C PRO A 81 23.62 7.32 1.89
N GLN A 82 24.14 8.08 2.86
CA GLN A 82 24.37 9.52 2.69
C GLN A 82 25.37 9.87 1.57
N ASP A 83 26.32 8.99 1.31
CA ASP A 83 27.33 9.13 0.24
C ASP A 83 26.76 8.82 -1.16
N SER A 84 25.52 8.35 -1.26
CA SER A 84 24.84 8.10 -2.54
C SER A 84 24.13 9.32 -3.13
N LEU A 85 24.35 10.53 -2.58
CA LEU A 85 23.74 11.75 -3.08
C LEU A 85 23.94 11.89 -4.61
N ARG A 86 22.87 12.24 -5.34
CA ARG A 86 22.81 12.34 -6.82
C ARG A 86 22.92 11.03 -7.60
N THR A 87 23.05 9.89 -6.94
CA THR A 87 22.88 8.58 -7.61
C THR A 87 21.40 8.23 -7.71
N ASN A 88 21.03 7.29 -8.57
CA ASN A 88 19.65 6.85 -8.71
C ASN A 88 19.12 6.24 -7.39
N ARG A 89 17.90 6.57 -6.97
CA ARG A 89 17.33 6.11 -5.69
C ARG A 89 17.16 4.60 -5.58
N ALA A 90 16.74 3.93 -6.64
CA ALA A 90 16.57 2.48 -6.64
C ALA A 90 17.93 1.77 -6.54
N GLU A 91 18.93 2.22 -7.31
CA GLU A 91 20.29 1.66 -7.26
C GLU A 91 20.96 1.92 -5.91
N ALA A 92 20.87 3.14 -5.39
CA ALA A 92 21.41 3.53 -4.08
C ALA A 92 20.85 2.69 -2.94
N SER A 93 19.59 2.26 -3.06
CA SER A 93 18.87 1.48 -2.05
C SER A 93 19.25 -0.01 -2.05
N LEU A 94 19.74 -0.53 -3.19
CA LEU A 94 19.84 -1.96 -3.44
C LEU A 94 20.73 -2.69 -2.43
N SER A 95 21.89 -2.11 -2.09
CA SER A 95 22.85 -2.74 -1.17
C SER A 95 22.29 -2.91 0.24
N ARG A 96 21.72 -1.85 0.83
CA ARG A 96 21.11 -1.93 2.17
C ARG A 96 19.85 -2.79 2.16
N ALA A 97 19.03 -2.71 1.10
CA ALA A 97 17.84 -3.52 0.97
C ALA A 97 18.19 -5.02 0.92
N GLN A 98 19.25 -5.41 0.20
CA GLN A 98 19.66 -6.81 0.08
C GLN A 98 20.16 -7.38 1.42
N GLN A 99 20.77 -6.55 2.25
CA GLN A 99 21.22 -6.93 3.60
C GLN A 99 20.06 -7.26 4.55
N LEU A 100 18.85 -6.76 4.29
CA LEU A 100 17.67 -7.09 5.10
C LEU A 100 17.30 -8.57 4.98
N ASN A 101 17.41 -9.14 3.77
CA ASN A 101 17.10 -10.53 3.53
C ASN A 101 17.86 -11.10 2.31
N PRO A 102 18.94 -11.88 2.53
CA PRO A 102 19.70 -12.50 1.44
C PRO A 102 18.92 -13.50 0.58
N MET A 103 17.74 -13.97 1.05
CA MET A 103 16.93 -14.98 0.34
C MET A 103 16.03 -14.37 -0.75
N VAL A 104 15.88 -13.04 -0.76
CA VAL A 104 15.04 -12.30 -1.73
C VAL A 104 15.90 -11.79 -2.87
N GLU A 105 15.50 -12.04 -4.11
CA GLU A 105 16.16 -11.43 -5.28
C GLU A 105 15.75 -9.97 -5.41
N LEU A 106 16.72 -9.05 -5.30
CA LEU A 106 16.47 -7.62 -5.52
C LEU A 106 17.01 -7.14 -6.85
N LYS A 107 16.23 -6.30 -7.53
CA LYS A 107 16.63 -5.60 -8.74
C LYS A 107 16.29 -4.11 -8.62
N ALA A 108 17.16 -3.27 -9.15
CA ALA A 108 16.89 -1.87 -9.37
C ALA A 108 16.55 -1.65 -10.85
N ASP A 109 15.55 -0.81 -11.11
CA ASP A 109 15.16 -0.35 -12.44
C ASP A 109 15.09 1.18 -12.41
N THR A 110 15.83 1.81 -13.32
CA THR A 110 16.06 3.26 -13.32
C THR A 110 15.27 4.00 -14.40
N GLU A 111 14.50 3.26 -15.21
CA GLU A 111 13.70 3.85 -16.28
C GLU A 111 12.42 4.49 -15.72
N GLU A 112 12.06 5.64 -16.29
CA GLU A 112 10.86 6.39 -15.93
C GLU A 112 9.60 5.54 -16.11
N LEU A 113 8.72 5.57 -15.10
CA LEU A 113 7.47 4.81 -15.08
C LEU A 113 6.62 4.99 -16.36
N PRO A 114 6.43 6.20 -16.93
CA PRO A 114 5.68 6.38 -18.17
C PRO A 114 6.27 5.68 -19.40
N LYS A 115 7.58 5.42 -19.41
CA LYS A 115 8.29 4.77 -20.53
C LYS A 115 8.20 3.25 -20.49
N LYS A 116 7.81 2.66 -19.35
CA LYS A 116 7.60 1.22 -19.25
C LYS A 116 6.51 0.77 -20.19
N THR A 117 6.76 -0.32 -20.91
CA THR A 117 5.76 -0.99 -21.73
C THR A 117 4.76 -1.72 -20.84
N ASP A 118 3.50 -1.89 -21.28
CA ASP A 118 2.49 -2.60 -20.48
C ASP A 118 2.90 -4.06 -20.17
N ASP A 119 3.65 -4.71 -21.07
CA ASP A 119 4.20 -6.05 -20.87
C ASP A 119 5.19 -6.16 -19.71
N PHE A 120 5.82 -5.06 -19.29
CA PHE A 120 6.75 -5.04 -18.15
C PHE A 120 6.03 -5.47 -16.87
N PHE A 121 4.81 -4.95 -16.66
CA PHE A 121 4.04 -5.19 -15.45
C PHE A 121 3.61 -6.66 -15.31
N LYS A 122 3.43 -7.37 -16.43
CA LYS A 122 3.10 -8.82 -16.48
C LYS A 122 4.16 -9.72 -15.83
N GLY A 123 5.33 -9.17 -15.54
CA GLY A 123 6.39 -9.83 -14.77
C GLY A 123 6.17 -9.89 -13.26
N PHE A 124 5.05 -9.38 -12.73
CA PHE A 124 4.83 -9.27 -11.28
C PHE A 124 3.50 -9.88 -10.84
N ASP A 125 3.43 -10.31 -9.59
CA ASP A 125 2.19 -10.78 -8.96
C ASP A 125 1.46 -9.61 -8.25
N VAL A 126 2.25 -8.63 -7.78
CA VAL A 126 1.74 -7.38 -7.19
C VAL A 126 2.56 -6.20 -7.72
N VAL A 127 1.86 -5.14 -8.09
CA VAL A 127 2.43 -3.84 -8.49
C VAL A 127 1.98 -2.78 -7.48
N CYS A 128 2.93 -2.15 -6.79
CA CYS A 128 2.69 -1.03 -5.90
C CYS A 128 3.32 0.24 -6.48
N VAL A 129 2.48 1.24 -6.76
CA VAL A 129 2.88 2.51 -7.35
C VAL A 129 2.76 3.62 -6.33
N ILE A 130 3.84 4.40 -6.20
CA ILE A 130 3.99 5.46 -5.21
C ILE A 130 4.41 6.74 -5.94
N GLY A 131 3.79 7.87 -5.61
CA GLY A 131 4.23 9.16 -6.15
C GLY A 131 3.83 9.42 -7.62
N ALA A 132 2.97 8.58 -8.21
CA ALA A 132 2.54 8.74 -9.60
C ALA A 132 1.39 9.75 -9.75
N ASN A 133 1.25 10.28 -10.96
CA ASN A 133 0.13 11.15 -11.34
C ASN A 133 -1.12 10.30 -11.67
N THR A 134 -2.29 10.94 -11.78
CA THR A 134 -3.56 10.23 -11.98
C THR A 134 -3.57 9.40 -13.27
N GLU A 135 -2.98 9.92 -14.35
CA GLU A 135 -2.91 9.23 -15.65
C GLU A 135 -2.16 7.90 -15.55
N GLN A 136 -1.00 7.88 -14.88
CA GLN A 136 -0.21 6.67 -14.70
C GLN A 136 -0.90 5.68 -13.76
N LEU A 137 -1.56 6.15 -12.69
CA LEU A 137 -2.31 5.26 -11.80
C LEU A 137 -3.45 4.55 -12.53
N LEU A 138 -4.21 5.26 -13.36
CA LEU A 138 -5.27 4.66 -14.19
C LEU A 138 -4.72 3.67 -15.21
N ARG A 139 -3.64 4.04 -15.93
CA ARG A 139 -3.02 3.17 -16.93
C ARG A 139 -2.54 1.86 -16.30
N ILE A 140 -1.77 1.95 -15.23
CA ILE A 140 -1.13 0.78 -14.61
C ILE A 140 -2.18 -0.12 -13.94
N ASP A 141 -3.19 0.46 -13.30
CA ASP A 141 -4.33 -0.30 -12.78
C ASP A 141 -5.03 -1.09 -13.90
N GLY A 142 -5.34 -0.43 -15.03
CA GLY A 142 -5.93 -1.08 -16.21
C GLY A 142 -5.09 -2.26 -16.73
N VAL A 143 -3.78 -2.05 -16.90
CA VAL A 143 -2.85 -3.12 -17.32
C VAL A 143 -2.83 -4.27 -16.31
N CYS A 144 -2.83 -3.97 -15.01
CA CYS A 144 -2.86 -4.98 -13.95
C CYS A 144 -4.17 -5.79 -13.99
N ARG A 145 -5.32 -5.13 -14.22
CA ARG A 145 -6.61 -5.80 -14.39
C ARG A 145 -6.62 -6.76 -15.58
N GLU A 146 -6.14 -6.32 -16.74
CA GLU A 146 -6.07 -7.15 -17.94
C GLU A 146 -5.17 -8.39 -17.76
N ALA A 147 -4.12 -8.26 -16.96
CA ALA A 147 -3.14 -9.32 -16.71
C ALA A 147 -3.41 -10.16 -15.43
N GLY A 148 -4.46 -9.86 -14.66
CA GLY A 148 -4.76 -10.56 -13.41
C GLY A 148 -3.81 -10.24 -12.23
N ILE A 149 -3.08 -9.12 -12.32
CA ILE A 149 -2.08 -8.67 -11.35
C ILE A 149 -2.76 -7.81 -10.28
N LYS A 150 -2.32 -7.93 -9.03
CA LYS A 150 -2.86 -7.14 -7.93
C LYS A 150 -2.21 -5.76 -7.90
N PHE A 151 -3.02 -4.71 -7.80
CA PHE A 151 -2.56 -3.34 -7.89
C PHE A 151 -2.72 -2.61 -6.55
N PHE A 152 -1.71 -1.82 -6.21
CA PHE A 152 -1.74 -0.89 -5.10
C PHE A 152 -1.26 0.48 -5.56
N ALA A 153 -1.98 1.53 -5.14
CA ALA A 153 -1.51 2.90 -5.19
C ALA A 153 -1.29 3.39 -3.77
N ALA A 154 -0.20 4.09 -3.49
CA ALA A 154 0.04 4.64 -2.16
C ALA A 154 0.79 5.97 -2.24
N ASP A 155 0.57 6.85 -1.27
CA ASP A 155 1.29 8.11 -1.18
C ASP A 155 1.37 8.65 0.24
N LEU A 156 2.33 9.56 0.42
CA LEU A 156 2.54 10.29 1.66
C LEU A 156 2.87 11.74 1.36
N TRP A 157 2.03 12.64 1.86
CA TRP A 157 2.22 14.09 1.84
C TRP A 157 2.30 14.58 3.28
N GLY A 158 3.50 14.94 3.71
CA GLY A 158 3.84 15.25 5.09
C GLY A 158 3.46 14.12 6.04
N MET A 159 2.38 14.33 6.80
CA MET A 159 1.79 13.37 7.73
C MET A 159 0.50 12.74 7.18
N PHE A 160 -0.06 13.23 6.07
CA PHE A 160 -1.24 12.65 5.43
C PHE A 160 -0.83 11.47 4.56
N GLY A 161 -1.44 10.31 4.81
CA GLY A 161 -1.14 9.06 4.10
C GLY A 161 -2.34 8.51 3.36
N PHE A 162 -2.08 7.85 2.24
CA PHE A 162 -3.10 7.22 1.42
C PHE A 162 -2.61 5.87 0.91
N SER A 163 -3.52 4.91 0.84
CA SER A 163 -3.38 3.78 -0.07
C SER A 163 -4.71 3.29 -0.61
N PHE A 164 -4.65 2.69 -1.79
CA PHE A 164 -5.76 2.04 -2.47
C PHE A 164 -5.31 0.68 -2.95
N ALA A 165 -6.21 -0.30 -2.89
CA ALA A 165 -6.00 -1.64 -3.42
C ALA A 165 -7.05 -1.95 -4.51
N ASP A 166 -6.59 -2.44 -5.66
CA ASP A 166 -7.41 -3.18 -6.61
C ASP A 166 -6.91 -4.62 -6.69
N LEU A 167 -7.61 -5.50 -5.97
CA LEU A 167 -7.31 -6.93 -5.95
C LEU A 167 -8.21 -7.73 -6.90
N GLN A 168 -9.04 -7.06 -7.71
CA GLN A 168 -10.06 -7.66 -8.57
C GLN A 168 -10.95 -8.62 -7.77
N GLU A 169 -11.28 -9.80 -8.30
CA GLU A 169 -11.77 -10.89 -7.45
C GLU A 169 -10.62 -11.50 -6.65
N HIS A 170 -10.70 -11.39 -5.32
CA HIS A 170 -9.66 -11.86 -4.41
C HIS A 170 -10.20 -12.89 -3.43
N ASN A 171 -9.61 -14.08 -3.47
CA ASN A 171 -9.92 -15.18 -2.57
C ASN A 171 -8.90 -15.23 -1.43
N PHE A 172 -9.39 -15.31 -0.19
CA PHE A 172 -8.55 -15.43 1.00
C PHE A 172 -9.16 -16.37 2.03
N ALA A 173 -8.34 -16.77 3.00
CA ALA A 173 -8.72 -17.61 4.11
C ALA A 173 -8.68 -16.82 5.42
N GLU A 174 -9.75 -16.92 6.22
CA GLU A 174 -9.86 -16.28 7.53
C GLU A 174 -10.10 -17.34 8.60
N ASP A 175 -9.39 -17.22 9.72
CA ASP A 175 -9.59 -18.10 10.86
C ASP A 175 -10.71 -17.55 11.75
N VAL A 176 -11.84 -18.24 11.76
CA VAL A 176 -13.02 -17.84 12.53
C VAL A 176 -13.13 -18.74 13.76
N VAL A 177 -13.21 -18.12 14.93
CA VAL A 177 -13.45 -18.81 16.20
C VAL A 177 -14.93 -19.16 16.30
N LYS A 178 -15.23 -20.45 16.46
CA LYS A 178 -16.60 -20.98 16.62
C LYS A 178 -16.76 -21.67 17.96
N HIS A 179 -17.94 -21.56 18.55
CA HIS A 179 -18.33 -22.34 19.72
C HIS A 179 -18.83 -23.71 19.27
N LYS A 180 -18.05 -24.76 19.52
CA LYS A 180 -18.47 -26.15 19.29
C LYS A 180 -19.11 -26.68 20.56
N ILE A 181 -20.35 -27.19 20.47
CA ILE A 181 -21.00 -27.87 21.60
C ILE A 181 -20.32 -29.23 21.78
N VAL A 182 -19.83 -29.49 22.99
CA VAL A 182 -19.10 -30.72 23.36
C VAL A 182 -19.85 -31.53 24.41
N SER A 183 -20.94 -31.01 24.96
CA SER A 183 -21.80 -31.73 25.91
C SER A 183 -22.64 -32.81 25.24
N LYS A 184 -22.89 -33.90 25.97
CA LYS A 184 -23.80 -34.98 25.57
C LYS A 184 -25.27 -34.52 25.57
N PRO A 185 -26.20 -35.21 24.87
CA PRO A 185 -27.61 -34.80 24.72
C PRO A 185 -28.42 -34.59 26.02
N HIS A 186 -27.88 -34.98 27.18
CA HIS A 186 -28.55 -34.89 28.49
C HIS A 186 -27.69 -34.20 29.57
N GLU A 187 -26.62 -33.51 29.18
CA GLU A 187 -25.78 -32.72 30.10
C GLU A 187 -25.99 -31.22 29.88
N LYS A 188 -25.62 -30.40 30.88
CA LYS A 188 -25.57 -28.94 30.71
C LYS A 188 -24.68 -28.58 29.52
N THR A 189 -25.18 -27.70 28.66
CA THR A 189 -24.47 -27.27 27.44
C THR A 189 -23.06 -26.77 27.78
N LYS A 190 -22.05 -27.51 27.32
CA LYS A 190 -20.65 -27.11 27.38
C LYS A 190 -20.18 -26.80 25.97
N THR A 191 -19.54 -25.64 25.80
CA THR A 191 -18.94 -25.24 24.53
C THR A 191 -17.43 -25.14 24.67
N GLU A 192 -16.73 -25.45 23.58
CA GLU A 192 -15.29 -25.22 23.44
C GLU A 192 -15.06 -24.31 22.23
N LEU A 193 -14.08 -23.41 22.34
CA LEU A 193 -13.67 -22.54 21.25
C LEU A 193 -12.83 -23.36 20.27
N VAL A 194 -13.30 -23.48 19.03
CA VAL A 194 -12.58 -24.15 17.95
C VAL A 194 -12.35 -23.15 16.83
N THR A 195 -11.10 -23.01 16.41
CA THR A 195 -10.75 -22.21 15.23
C THR A 195 -11.02 -23.02 13.96
N SER A 196 -11.78 -22.46 13.03
CA SER A 196 -12.00 -23.04 11.71
C SER A 196 -11.63 -22.05 10.62
N THR A 197 -10.85 -22.48 9.64
CA THR A 197 -10.50 -21.66 8.48
C THR A 197 -11.65 -21.64 7.49
N VAL A 198 -12.13 -20.44 7.16
CA VAL A 198 -13.23 -20.18 6.21
C VAL A 198 -12.65 -19.45 5.00
N LYS A 199 -13.04 -19.86 3.80
CA LYS A 199 -12.69 -19.14 2.57
C LYS A 199 -13.71 -18.05 2.29
N ARG A 200 -13.22 -16.88 1.90
CA ARG A 200 -14.04 -15.75 1.47
C ARG A 200 -13.51 -15.20 0.16
N THR A 201 -14.37 -14.45 -0.51
CA THR A 201 -14.07 -13.74 -1.75
C THR A 201 -14.53 -12.30 -1.57
N LEU A 202 -13.68 -11.35 -1.95
CA LEU A 202 -14.03 -9.93 -2.07
C LEU A 202 -13.79 -9.47 -3.50
N SER A 203 -14.63 -8.56 -3.98
CA SER A 203 -14.50 -7.94 -5.30
C SER A 203 -14.03 -6.49 -5.14
N TYR A 204 -13.00 -6.13 -5.90
CA TYR A 204 -12.39 -4.80 -5.87
C TYR A 204 -12.62 -4.05 -7.18
N PRO A 205 -13.01 -2.77 -7.10
CA PRO A 205 -13.18 -1.93 -8.25
C PRO A 205 -11.84 -1.36 -8.74
N ALA A 206 -11.84 -0.91 -9.99
CA ALA A 206 -10.72 -0.19 -10.60
C ALA A 206 -10.49 1.17 -9.92
N TYR A 207 -9.28 1.69 -10.04
CA TYR A 207 -8.84 2.98 -9.48
C TYR A 207 -9.77 4.16 -9.86
N GLN A 208 -10.40 4.08 -11.03
CA GLN A 208 -11.35 5.07 -11.56
C GLN A 208 -12.44 5.46 -10.54
N VAL A 209 -12.86 4.54 -9.66
CA VAL A 209 -13.91 4.84 -8.66
C VAL A 209 -13.54 5.94 -7.69
N LEU A 210 -12.24 6.21 -7.44
CA LEU A 210 -11.82 7.33 -6.61
C LEU A 210 -12.02 8.68 -7.29
N LEU A 211 -11.90 8.72 -8.63
CA LEU A 211 -12.09 9.93 -9.42
C LEU A 211 -13.58 10.26 -9.57
N ASP A 212 -14.39 9.23 -9.68
CA ASP A 212 -15.85 9.33 -9.86
C ASP A 212 -16.58 9.49 -8.52
N PHE A 213 -15.89 9.35 -7.39
CA PHE A 213 -16.52 9.37 -6.07
C PHE A 213 -17.07 10.76 -5.71
N ASP A 214 -18.38 10.85 -5.54
CA ASP A 214 -19.05 12.06 -5.08
C ASP A 214 -18.99 12.20 -3.55
N TYR A 215 -17.95 12.88 -3.07
CA TYR A 215 -17.81 13.24 -1.65
C TYR A 215 -18.81 14.31 -1.17
N LYS A 216 -19.61 14.93 -2.05
CA LYS A 216 -20.69 15.87 -1.69
C LYS A 216 -22.03 15.15 -1.49
N ALA A 217 -22.12 13.86 -1.81
CA ALA A 217 -23.32 13.07 -1.62
C ALA A 217 -23.73 13.01 -0.13
N GLN A 218 -25.05 13.12 0.14
CA GLN A 218 -25.59 13.07 1.50
C GLN A 218 -25.28 11.75 2.22
N SER A 219 -25.13 10.65 1.46
CA SER A 219 -24.72 9.34 1.98
C SER A 219 -23.31 9.36 2.58
N TYR A 220 -22.42 10.24 2.08
CA TYR A 220 -21.05 10.38 2.56
C TYR A 220 -20.92 11.35 3.74
N ALA A 221 -21.87 12.27 3.93
CA ALA A 221 -21.82 13.30 4.97
C ALA A 221 -21.59 12.76 6.40
N ARG A 222 -22.09 11.55 6.70
CA ARG A 222 -21.84 10.89 8.01
C ARG A 222 -20.42 10.39 8.15
N LYS A 223 -19.82 9.84 7.09
CA LYS A 223 -18.43 9.40 7.08
C LYS A 223 -17.50 10.60 7.20
N LEU A 224 -17.75 11.67 6.45
CA LEU A 224 -16.99 12.93 6.52
C LEU A 224 -16.88 13.48 7.96
N LYS A 225 -17.96 13.43 8.74
CA LYS A 225 -17.94 13.84 10.16
C LYS A 225 -17.10 12.93 11.07
N ARG A 226 -16.83 11.69 10.65
CA ARG A 226 -16.12 10.66 11.43
C ARG A 226 -14.66 10.52 11.02
N SER A 227 -14.37 10.42 9.72
CA SER A 227 -13.02 10.25 9.17
C SER A 227 -12.39 11.55 8.68
N GLY A 228 -13.11 12.68 8.79
CA GLY A 228 -12.63 13.97 8.33
C GLY A 228 -12.63 14.09 6.80
N PRO A 229 -12.03 15.16 6.26
CA PRO A 229 -12.03 15.46 4.83
C PRO A 229 -10.91 14.75 4.05
N ALA A 230 -10.49 13.56 4.49
CA ALA A 230 -9.32 12.86 3.95
C ALA A 230 -9.45 12.52 2.45
N LEU A 231 -10.61 12.04 1.97
CA LEU A 231 -10.83 11.78 0.54
C LEU A 231 -10.81 13.04 -0.34
N PRO A 232 -11.56 14.12 -0.03
CA PRO A 232 -11.47 15.34 -0.83
C PRO A 232 -10.08 15.98 -0.72
N LEU A 233 -9.37 15.86 0.41
CA LEU A 233 -7.98 16.29 0.56
C LEU A 233 -7.04 15.53 -0.39
N LEU A 234 -7.17 14.19 -0.47
CA LEU A 234 -6.45 13.37 -1.44
C LEU A 234 -6.67 13.89 -2.87
N ARG A 235 -7.93 14.21 -3.24
CA ARG A 235 -8.25 14.71 -4.57
C ARG A 235 -7.55 16.03 -4.89
N VAL A 236 -7.46 16.93 -3.92
CA VAL A 236 -6.72 18.21 -4.06
C VAL A 236 -5.23 17.96 -4.27
N LEU A 237 -4.62 17.07 -3.46
CA LEU A 237 -3.19 16.76 -3.55
C LEU A 237 -2.82 16.08 -4.89
N GLN A 238 -3.66 15.17 -5.37
CA GLN A 238 -3.49 14.55 -6.68
C GLN A 238 -3.63 15.55 -7.82
N LYS A 239 -4.64 16.43 -7.76
CA LYS A 239 -4.82 17.49 -8.75
C LYS A 239 -3.63 18.46 -8.75
N PHE A 240 -3.09 18.81 -7.57
CA PHE A 240 -1.85 19.58 -7.49
C PHE A 240 -0.70 18.88 -8.23
N ARG A 241 -0.50 17.58 -7.97
CA ARG A 241 0.54 16.80 -8.66
C ARG A 241 0.31 16.72 -10.17
N ASP A 242 -0.94 16.57 -10.60
CA ASP A 242 -1.29 16.53 -12.02
C ASP A 242 -1.01 17.87 -12.72
N ASP A 243 -1.33 18.99 -12.07
CA ASP A 243 -1.17 20.34 -12.62
C ASP A 243 0.30 20.81 -12.58
N GLU A 244 0.99 20.60 -11.45
CA GLU A 244 2.35 21.10 -11.20
C GLU A 244 3.45 20.10 -11.56
N LYS A 245 3.09 18.84 -11.85
CA LYS A 245 4.02 17.72 -12.13
C LYS A 245 5.04 17.46 -11.01
N ARG A 246 4.69 17.86 -9.78
CA ARG A 246 5.46 17.64 -8.55
C ARG A 246 4.53 17.70 -7.34
N ASP A 247 5.01 17.24 -6.20
CA ASP A 247 4.33 17.44 -4.92
C ASP A 247 4.57 18.85 -4.34
N PRO A 248 3.75 19.29 -3.36
CA PRO A 248 3.97 20.52 -2.63
C PRO A 248 5.34 20.52 -1.93
N LEU A 249 6.14 21.56 -2.18
CA LEU A 249 7.51 21.68 -1.69
C LEU A 249 7.56 22.62 -0.49
N TYR A 250 8.29 22.20 0.55
CA TYR A 250 8.52 23.06 1.72
C TYR A 250 9.30 24.34 1.37
N SER A 251 10.18 24.30 0.37
CA SER A 251 10.94 25.45 -0.11
C SER A 251 10.07 26.51 -0.83
N GLU A 252 8.89 26.11 -1.31
CA GLU A 252 7.93 26.97 -2.01
C GLU A 252 6.60 27.06 -1.23
N ARG A 253 6.66 26.85 0.10
CA ARG A 253 5.49 26.60 0.93
C ARG A 253 4.40 27.64 0.77
N GLU A 254 4.73 28.93 0.82
CA GLU A 254 3.75 30.02 0.69
C GLU A 254 3.06 29.99 -0.68
N ALA A 255 3.82 29.80 -1.75
CA ALA A 255 3.27 29.75 -3.11
C ALA A 255 2.42 28.49 -3.33
N ASP A 256 2.90 27.35 -2.88
CA ASP A 256 2.21 26.06 -3.01
C ASP A 256 0.95 26.00 -2.16
N LEU A 257 0.94 26.62 -0.97
CA LEU A 257 -0.25 26.74 -0.15
C LEU A 257 -1.36 27.52 -0.87
N GLN A 258 -1.01 28.62 -1.55
CA GLN A 258 -1.99 29.37 -2.34
C GLN A 258 -2.57 28.56 -3.50
N LYS A 259 -1.74 27.76 -4.18
CA LYS A 259 -2.20 26.83 -5.22
C LYS A 259 -3.12 25.75 -4.66
N LEU A 260 -2.76 25.14 -3.52
CA LEU A 260 -3.58 24.14 -2.84
C LEU A 260 -4.95 24.70 -2.43
N LEU A 261 -4.99 25.90 -1.85
CA LEU A 261 -6.23 26.58 -1.47
C LEU A 261 -7.10 26.87 -2.70
N LYS A 262 -6.51 27.32 -3.82
CA LYS A 262 -7.23 27.52 -5.07
C LYS A 262 -7.85 26.22 -5.60
N ILE A 263 -7.06 25.14 -5.66
CA ILE A 263 -7.54 23.82 -6.10
C ILE A 263 -8.64 23.30 -5.17
N ARG A 264 -8.48 23.49 -3.85
CA ARG A 264 -9.49 23.15 -2.86
C ARG A 264 -10.81 23.86 -3.16
N ASP A 265 -10.78 25.16 -3.46
CA ASP A 265 -12.00 25.92 -3.73
C ASP A 265 -12.74 25.40 -4.97
N GLU A 266 -12.01 24.92 -5.98
CA GLU A 266 -12.57 24.28 -7.17
C GLU A 266 -13.18 22.89 -6.87
N VAL A 267 -12.54 22.11 -6.00
CA VAL A 267 -12.89 20.71 -5.70
C VAL A 267 -13.98 20.64 -4.62
N ALA A 268 -13.68 21.16 -3.43
CA ALA A 268 -14.46 20.93 -2.20
C ALA A 268 -14.30 22.06 -1.16
N ALA A 269 -14.55 23.32 -1.57
CA ALA A 269 -14.39 24.51 -0.72
C ALA A 269 -14.98 24.36 0.69
N ASP A 270 -16.23 23.88 0.79
CA ASP A 270 -16.96 23.81 2.07
C ASP A 270 -16.61 22.60 2.94
N LEU A 271 -15.79 21.67 2.44
CA LEU A 271 -15.50 20.40 3.13
C LEU A 271 -14.10 20.34 3.73
N ILE A 272 -13.13 21.06 3.16
CA ILE A 272 -11.73 21.02 3.59
C ILE A 272 -11.38 22.35 4.27
N PRO A 273 -11.04 22.36 5.56
CA PRO A 273 -10.66 23.60 6.23
C PRO A 273 -9.27 24.08 5.77
N ASP A 274 -9.02 25.39 5.83
CA ASP A 274 -7.74 26.02 5.40
C ASP A 274 -6.50 25.38 6.03
N ASN A 275 -6.63 24.95 7.30
CA ASN A 275 -5.54 24.36 8.07
C ASN A 275 -5.20 22.91 7.66
N ALA A 276 -6.01 22.25 6.83
CA ALA A 276 -5.79 20.87 6.41
C ALA A 276 -4.45 20.67 5.66
N PHE A 277 -3.91 21.73 5.06
CA PHE A 277 -2.65 21.71 4.32
C PHE A 277 -1.41 22.00 5.19
N LEU A 278 -1.55 22.25 6.48
CA LEU A 278 -0.40 22.58 7.34
C LEU A 278 0.61 21.44 7.43
N HIS A 279 0.14 20.20 7.31
CA HIS A 279 0.90 18.98 7.54
C HIS A 279 1.11 18.13 6.28
N VAL A 280 0.99 18.71 5.08
CA VAL A 280 1.09 17.96 3.81
C VAL A 280 2.42 18.14 3.05
N PHE A 281 3.39 18.86 3.63
CA PHE A 281 4.67 19.14 2.99
C PHE A 281 5.75 18.13 3.42
N ALA A 282 6.63 17.77 2.46
CA ALA A 282 7.71 16.79 2.62
C ALA A 282 7.21 15.35 2.93
N GLN A 283 8.10 14.46 3.35
CA GLN A 283 7.74 13.13 3.88
C GLN A 283 8.32 12.96 5.27
N ILE A 284 7.44 12.75 6.25
CA ILE A 284 7.81 12.64 7.66
C ILE A 284 8.02 11.16 8.01
N SER A 285 9.21 10.81 8.53
CA SER A 285 9.60 9.41 8.78
C SER A 285 8.59 8.62 9.62
N PRO A 286 8.05 9.12 10.75
CA PRO A 286 6.99 8.44 11.48
C PRO A 286 5.76 8.09 10.64
N ALA A 287 5.29 9.01 9.80
CA ALA A 287 4.14 8.75 8.95
C ALA A 287 4.49 7.76 7.82
N ALA A 288 5.69 7.85 7.24
CA ALA A 288 6.19 6.86 6.29
C ALA A 288 6.21 5.44 6.89
N ALA A 289 6.63 5.30 8.15
CA ALA A 289 6.64 4.01 8.84
C ALA A 289 5.23 3.46 9.09
N ILE A 290 4.29 4.31 9.54
CA ILE A 290 2.89 3.91 9.79
C ILE A 290 2.21 3.49 8.49
N VAL A 291 2.24 4.36 7.48
CA VAL A 291 1.57 4.13 6.20
C VAL A 291 2.26 2.99 5.44
N GLY A 292 3.60 2.99 5.40
CA GLY A 292 4.37 1.95 4.73
C GLY A 292 4.20 0.57 5.36
N GLY A 293 4.10 0.50 6.70
CA GLY A 293 3.75 -0.73 7.41
C GLY A 293 2.36 -1.23 7.06
N ALA A 294 1.36 -0.33 7.05
CA ALA A 294 -0.01 -0.68 6.67
C ALA A 294 -0.08 -1.21 5.23
N VAL A 295 0.51 -0.49 4.26
CA VAL A 295 0.51 -0.90 2.84
C VAL A 295 1.24 -2.22 2.62
N ALA A 296 2.44 -2.37 3.21
CA ALA A 296 3.19 -3.62 3.08
C ALA A 296 2.43 -4.81 3.68
N HIS A 297 1.71 -4.61 4.78
CA HIS A 297 0.90 -5.67 5.37
C HIS A 297 -0.27 -6.07 4.46
N GLU A 298 -0.90 -5.12 3.76
CA GLU A 298 -1.92 -5.44 2.75
C GLU A 298 -1.36 -6.21 1.56
N ILE A 299 -0.14 -5.87 1.09
CA ILE A 299 0.57 -6.64 0.06
C ILE A 299 0.83 -8.07 0.55
N ILE A 300 1.30 -8.23 1.79
CA ILE A 300 1.58 -9.55 2.39
C ILE A 300 0.29 -10.37 2.51
N LYS A 301 -0.81 -9.80 3.01
CA LYS A 301 -2.12 -10.48 3.08
C LYS A 301 -2.62 -10.90 1.69
N THR A 302 -2.45 -10.03 0.70
CA THR A 302 -2.84 -10.29 -0.69
C THR A 302 -2.09 -11.49 -1.26
N VAL A 303 -0.77 -11.52 -1.12
CA VAL A 303 0.06 -12.62 -1.64
C VAL A 303 -0.16 -13.91 -0.85
N SER A 304 -0.18 -13.79 0.48
CA SER A 304 -0.39 -14.94 1.37
C SER A 304 -1.83 -15.46 1.34
N GLN A 305 -2.79 -14.72 0.78
CA GLN A 305 -4.23 -15.06 0.77
C GLN A 305 -4.74 -15.43 2.18
N LYS A 306 -4.23 -14.74 3.19
CA LYS A 306 -4.54 -14.96 4.61
C LYS A 306 -5.06 -13.67 5.21
N GLU A 307 -6.16 -13.78 5.94
CA GLU A 307 -6.94 -12.66 6.49
C GLU A 307 -7.58 -11.76 5.43
N ALA A 308 -8.54 -10.94 5.86
CA ALA A 308 -9.21 -10.00 4.97
C ALA A 308 -8.30 -8.81 4.68
N PRO A 309 -7.99 -8.50 3.41
CA PRO A 309 -7.35 -7.24 3.05
C PRO A 309 -8.32 -6.07 3.26
N HIS A 310 -7.79 -4.87 3.45
CA HIS A 310 -8.57 -3.64 3.45
C HIS A 310 -9.38 -3.53 2.16
N HIS A 311 -10.62 -3.05 2.26
CA HIS A 311 -11.57 -2.97 1.16
C HIS A 311 -12.13 -1.57 1.10
N ASN A 312 -11.53 -0.63 0.36
CA ASN A 312 -10.36 -0.74 -0.52
C ASN A 312 -9.40 0.45 -0.39
N VAL A 313 -9.73 1.44 0.45
CA VAL A 313 -8.94 2.64 0.70
C VAL A 313 -8.52 2.68 2.16
N PHE A 314 -7.26 3.03 2.40
CA PHE A 314 -6.77 3.41 3.71
C PHE A 314 -6.29 4.86 3.68
N LEU A 315 -6.72 5.63 4.69
CA LEU A 315 -6.37 7.04 4.86
C LEU A 315 -5.77 7.23 6.23
N PHE A 316 -4.64 7.92 6.31
CA PHE A 316 -4.00 8.30 7.56
C PHE A 316 -4.12 9.81 7.74
N ASP A 317 -4.85 10.21 8.77
CA ASP A 317 -5.20 11.61 9.02
C ASP A 317 -4.12 12.29 9.88
N PRO A 318 -3.54 13.41 9.42
CA PRO A 318 -2.43 14.06 10.11
C PRO A 318 -2.86 14.77 11.41
N GLU A 319 -4.13 15.18 11.55
CA GLU A 319 -4.59 15.91 12.73
C GLU A 319 -4.88 14.94 13.90
N SER A 320 -5.61 13.87 13.64
CA SER A 320 -5.98 12.87 14.65
C SER A 320 -4.93 11.77 14.83
N CYS A 321 -3.98 11.63 13.90
CA CYS A 321 -3.05 10.50 13.83
C CYS A 321 -3.76 9.14 13.78
N CYS A 322 -4.96 9.10 13.20
CA CYS A 322 -5.76 7.89 13.05
C CYS A 322 -5.72 7.36 11.62
N GLY A 323 -5.74 6.02 11.50
CA GLY A 323 -5.96 5.33 10.24
C GLY A 323 -7.43 4.96 10.05
N PHE A 324 -8.00 5.27 8.90
CA PHE A 324 -9.38 4.95 8.53
C PHE A 324 -9.40 4.07 7.30
N ILE A 325 -10.28 3.06 7.29
CA ILE A 325 -10.55 2.24 6.13
C ILE A 325 -11.88 2.69 5.53
N GLU A 326 -11.87 3.00 4.24
CA GLU A 326 -13.05 3.36 3.48
C GLU A 326 -13.27 2.41 2.30
N SER A 327 -14.49 1.92 2.20
CA SER A 327 -14.98 1.08 1.11
C SER A 327 -15.60 1.99 0.05
N ILE A 328 -14.91 2.15 -1.08
CA ILE A 328 -15.26 3.08 -2.16
C ILE A 328 -15.49 2.31 -3.45
N GLY A 329 -16.64 2.51 -4.09
CA GLY A 329 -17.00 1.83 -5.34
C GLY A 329 -17.28 0.33 -5.18
N VAL A 330 -17.65 -0.10 -3.97
CA VAL A 330 -17.96 -1.50 -3.64
C VAL A 330 -19.38 -1.62 -3.12
N ASP A 331 -20.05 -2.72 -3.48
CA ASP A 331 -21.38 -3.04 -2.95
C ASP A 331 -21.27 -3.45 -1.46
N ALA A 332 -22.25 -3.03 -0.66
CA ALA A 332 -22.26 -3.15 0.80
C ALA A 332 -22.58 -4.56 1.33
#